data_AF-A0A958JG65-F1
#
_entry.id   AF-A0A958JG65-F1
#
_cell.length_a   1.000
_cell.length_b   1.000
_cell.length_c   1.000
_cell.angle_alpha   90.00
_cell.angle_beta   90.00
_cell.angle_gamma   90.00
#
_symmetry.space_group_name_H-M   'P 1'
#
loop_
_entity.id
_entity.type
_entity.pdbx_description
1 polymer ?
#
loop_
_entity_poly.entity_id
_entity_poly.type
_entity_poly.pdbx_seq_one_letter_code
_entity_poly.pdbx_strand_id
1 'polypeptide(L)'
;MGLNLLFFLATLLVVIGNAMRGASIAAPATVLALFLLALLCRTLKLRKDLILLNQLKSYRRELRQGGTVAVDSMLLRYDSTLTSYTVSVGFLVFNIEIPSGYRLFQEQDYGESFLYSLLTLATGWWSLNGPWHTIHTVLENSRGGRRGSVAMLIDGPRFRETNPATTASKT
;
A
#
# COMPACT_ATOMS: atom_id res chain seq x y z
N MET A 1 13.20 5.33 0.11
CA MET A 1 13.59 4.79 1.43
C MET A 1 14.28 5.83 2.32
N GLY A 2 15.17 6.69 1.81
CA GLY A 2 15.93 7.64 2.63
C GLY A 2 15.10 8.61 3.49
N LEU A 3 14.00 9.15 2.97
CA LEU A 3 13.17 10.12 3.71
C LEU A 3 12.54 9.52 4.98
N ASN A 4 12.05 8.27 4.93
CA ASN A 4 11.45 7.58 6.08
C ASN A 4 12.48 7.30 7.19
N LEU A 5 13.73 6.98 6.79
CA LEU A 5 14.83 6.73 7.72
C LEU A 5 15.28 8.02 8.41
N LEU A 6 15.37 9.13 7.66
CA LEU A 6 15.67 10.45 8.22
C LEU A 6 14.61 10.88 9.24
N PHE A 7 13.33 10.66 8.93
CA PHE A 7 12.25 10.96 9.86
C PHE A 7 12.32 10.14 11.13
N PHE A 8 12.48 8.83 10.99
CA PHE A 8 12.64 7.92 12.11
C PHE A 8 13.78 8.40 13.03
N LEU A 9 14.95 8.70 12.46
CA LEU A 9 16.10 9.23 13.20
C LEU A 9 15.78 10.55 13.89
N ALA A 10 15.13 11.50 13.20
CA ALA A 10 14.75 12.77 13.79
C ALA A 10 13.77 12.62 14.98
N THR A 11 12.72 11.80 14.83
CA THR A 11 11.78 11.51 15.93
C THR A 11 12.45 10.77 17.08
N LEU A 12 13.36 9.83 16.79
CA LEU A 12 14.12 9.11 17.80
C LEU A 12 15.03 10.08 18.60
N LEU A 13 15.70 11.00 17.92
CA LEU A 13 16.52 12.03 18.56
C LEU A 13 15.68 12.95 19.46
N VAL A 14 14.46 13.32 19.06
CA VAL A 14 13.55 14.10 19.89
C VAL A 14 13.13 13.32 21.15
N VAL A 15 12.83 12.03 21.02
CA VAL A 15 12.52 11.16 22.18
C VAL A 15 13.71 11.08 23.14
N ILE A 16 14.91 10.80 22.62
CA ILE A 16 16.14 10.71 23.42
C ILE A 16 16.44 12.05 24.10
N GLY A 17 16.34 13.17 23.37
CA GLY A 17 16.57 14.50 23.89
C GLY A 17 15.60 14.89 25.01
N ASN A 18 14.32 14.53 24.90
CA ASN A 18 13.34 14.75 25.97
C ASN A 18 13.59 13.83 27.18
N ALA A 19 13.99 12.59 26.95
CA ALA A 19 14.36 11.66 28.03
C ALA A 19 15.57 12.20 28.83
N MET A 20 16.61 12.69 28.16
CA MET A 20 17.78 13.29 28.81
C MET A 20 17.46 14.55 29.61
N ARG A 21 16.42 15.30 29.21
CA ARG A 21 15.94 16.50 29.91
C ARG A 21 14.99 16.18 31.07
N GLY A 22 14.64 14.91 31.29
CA GLY A 22 13.62 14.51 32.26
C GLY A 22 12.21 15.00 31.92
N ALA A 23 11.98 15.40 30.66
CA ALA A 23 10.69 15.87 30.17
C ALA A 23 9.79 14.67 29.79
N SER A 24 8.48 14.93 29.67
CA SER A 24 7.53 13.89 29.23
C SER A 24 7.87 13.40 27.81
N ILE A 25 8.10 12.11 27.68
CA ILE A 25 8.36 11.43 26.39
C ILE A 25 7.08 10.84 25.77
N ALA A 26 5.94 10.91 26.45
CA ALA A 26 4.72 10.22 26.02
C ALA A 26 4.24 10.66 24.63
N ALA A 27 4.22 11.96 24.37
CA ALA A 27 3.81 12.52 23.08
C ALA A 27 4.76 12.14 21.91
N PRO A 28 6.09 12.34 21.99
CA PRO A 28 6.98 11.94 20.90
C PRO A 28 7.08 10.42 20.75
N ALA A 29 6.97 9.64 21.85
CA ALA A 29 6.97 8.18 21.78
C ALA A 29 5.70 7.62 21.12
N THR A 30 4.53 8.19 21.39
CA THR A 30 3.27 7.79 20.72
C THR A 30 3.30 8.09 19.23
N VAL A 31 3.79 9.25 18.84
CA VAL A 31 4.05 9.61 17.43
C VAL A 31 4.96 8.58 16.75
N LEU A 32 6.09 8.26 17.37
CA LEU A 32 7.04 7.28 16.84
C LEU A 32 6.40 5.89 16.71
N ALA A 33 5.64 5.46 17.71
CA ALA A 33 4.95 4.17 17.71
C ALA A 33 3.90 4.08 16.58
N LEU A 34 3.10 5.12 16.37
CA LEU A 34 2.13 5.18 15.27
C LEU A 34 2.81 5.15 13.90
N PHE A 35 3.92 5.86 13.73
CA PHE A 35 4.70 5.83 12.50
C PHE A 35 5.26 4.44 12.21
N LEU A 36 5.84 3.76 13.21
CA LEU A 36 6.34 2.40 13.08
C LEU A 36 5.22 1.41 12.77
N LEU A 37 4.05 1.55 13.41
CA LEU A 37 2.88 0.72 13.13
C LEU A 37 2.41 0.89 11.69
N ALA A 38 2.33 2.12 11.18
CA ALA A 38 1.98 2.40 9.79
C ALA A 38 2.97 1.76 8.79
N LEU A 39 4.27 1.81 9.08
CA LEU A 39 5.30 1.14 8.28
C LEU A 39 5.19 -0.39 8.32
N LEU A 40 4.88 -0.95 9.49
CA LEU A 40 4.67 -2.39 9.65
C LEU A 40 3.44 -2.85 8.85
N CYS A 41 2.31 -2.15 8.98
CA CYS A 41 1.11 -2.44 8.18
C CYS A 41 1.40 -2.39 6.68
N ARG A 42 2.13 -1.37 6.22
CA ARG A 42 2.54 -1.25 4.82
C ARG A 42 3.42 -2.43 4.37
N THR A 43 4.41 -2.83 5.16
CA THR A 43 5.31 -3.94 4.80
C THR A 43 4.61 -5.29 4.81
N LEU A 44 3.71 -5.54 5.77
CA LEU A 44 2.88 -6.74 5.79
C LEU A 44 1.95 -6.81 4.58
N LYS A 45 1.37 -5.69 4.15
CA LYS A 45 0.54 -5.61 2.94
C LYS A 45 1.34 -5.90 1.67
N LEU A 46 2.50 -5.27 1.50
CA LEU A 46 3.38 -5.54 0.36
C LEU A 46 3.78 -7.02 0.26
N ARG A 47 3.99 -7.71 1.39
CA ARG A 47 4.24 -9.15 1.40
C ARG A 47 3.05 -9.95 0.89
N LYS A 48 1.82 -9.61 1.31
CA LYS A 48 0.59 -10.27 0.82
C LYS A 48 0.42 -10.08 -0.68
N ASP A 49 0.65 -8.87 -1.17
CA ASP A 49 0.57 -8.58 -2.61
C ASP A 49 1.61 -9.38 -3.40
N LEU A 50 2.84 -9.51 -2.89
CA LEU A 50 3.86 -10.34 -3.51
C LEU A 50 3.47 -11.82 -3.56
N ILE A 51 2.83 -12.35 -2.50
CA ILE A 51 2.34 -13.73 -2.48
C ILE A 51 1.27 -13.92 -3.55
N LEU A 52 0.27 -13.03 -3.60
CA LEU A 52 -0.80 -13.07 -4.59
C LEU A 52 -0.24 -13.00 -6.02
N LEU A 53 0.74 -12.12 -6.26
CA LEU A 53 1.36 -11.99 -7.58
C LEU A 53 2.19 -13.21 -7.96
N ASN A 54 2.89 -13.83 -7.00
CA ASN A 54 3.61 -15.07 -7.25
C ASN A 54 2.65 -16.22 -7.57
N GLN A 55 1.50 -16.29 -6.89
CA GLN A 55 0.43 -17.23 -7.23
C GLN A 55 -0.13 -16.96 -8.63
N LEU A 56 -0.45 -15.71 -8.98
CA LEU A 56 -0.90 -15.38 -10.33
C LEU A 56 0.12 -15.77 -11.41
N LYS A 57 1.41 -15.61 -11.12
CA LYS A 57 2.49 -16.01 -12.02
C LYS A 57 2.59 -17.52 -12.19
N SER A 58 2.36 -18.33 -11.15
CA SER A 58 2.37 -19.79 -11.29
C SER A 58 1.27 -20.28 -12.24
N TYR A 59 0.13 -19.58 -12.29
CA TYR A 59 -0.99 -19.89 -13.17
C TYR A 59 -0.96 -19.14 -14.52
N ARG A 60 0.15 -18.48 -14.88
CA ARG A 60 0.24 -17.64 -16.09
C ARG A 60 -0.16 -18.37 -17.37
N ARG A 61 0.21 -19.65 -17.51
CA ARG A 61 -0.12 -20.45 -18.70
C ARG A 61 -1.62 -20.73 -18.80
N GLU A 62 -2.23 -21.17 -17.70
CA GLU A 62 -3.65 -21.47 -17.62
C GLU A 62 -4.51 -20.23 -17.87
N LEU A 63 -4.15 -19.10 -17.25
CA LEU A 63 -4.84 -17.83 -17.45
C LEU A 63 -4.74 -17.36 -18.90
N ARG A 64 -3.56 -17.45 -19.54
CA ARG A 64 -3.38 -17.07 -20.96
C ARG A 64 -4.16 -17.94 -21.94
N GLN A 65 -4.47 -19.18 -21.56
CA GLN A 65 -5.29 -20.10 -22.35
C GLN A 65 -6.79 -19.87 -22.17
N GLY A 66 -7.19 -18.84 -21.39
CA GLY A 66 -8.59 -18.55 -21.07
C GLY A 66 -9.13 -19.35 -19.88
N GLY A 67 -8.25 -20.02 -19.13
CA GLY A 67 -8.60 -20.73 -17.90
C GLY A 67 -9.10 -19.78 -16.81
N THR A 68 -9.92 -20.31 -15.90
CA THR A 68 -10.34 -19.63 -14.67
C THR A 68 -9.63 -20.28 -13.50
N VAL A 69 -9.01 -19.47 -12.64
CA VAL A 69 -8.18 -19.95 -11.54
C VAL A 69 -8.67 -19.35 -10.23
N ALA A 70 -8.76 -20.16 -9.18
CA ALA A 70 -9.08 -19.70 -7.84
C ALA A 70 -7.82 -19.22 -7.11
N VAL A 71 -7.76 -17.94 -6.74
CA VAL A 71 -6.67 -17.35 -5.95
C VAL A 71 -7.27 -16.57 -4.79
N ASP A 72 -6.90 -16.91 -3.56
CA ASP A 72 -7.39 -16.26 -2.33
C ASP A 72 -8.94 -16.15 -2.28
N SER A 73 -9.61 -17.26 -2.62
CA SER A 73 -11.08 -17.37 -2.73
C SER A 73 -11.74 -16.55 -3.86
N MET A 74 -10.95 -15.93 -4.74
CA MET A 74 -11.44 -15.21 -5.92
C MET A 74 -11.28 -16.05 -7.19
N LEU A 75 -12.31 -16.12 -8.03
CA LEU A 75 -12.23 -16.73 -9.36
C LEU A 75 -11.71 -15.71 -10.37
N LEU A 76 -10.45 -15.87 -10.77
CA LEU A 76 -9.75 -14.94 -11.64
C LEU A 76 -9.64 -15.49 -13.05
N ARG A 77 -9.98 -14.65 -14.02
CA ARG A 77 -9.69 -14.83 -15.44
C ARG A 77 -8.65 -13.81 -15.89
N TYR A 78 -8.06 -14.04 -17.05
CA TYR A 78 -7.03 -13.16 -17.60
C TYR A 78 -7.53 -11.72 -17.88
N ASP A 79 -8.80 -11.59 -18.25
CA ASP A 79 -9.52 -10.34 -18.50
C ASP A 79 -10.16 -9.75 -17.23
N SER A 80 -10.11 -10.45 -16.09
CA SER A 80 -10.67 -9.95 -14.84
C SER A 80 -9.96 -8.68 -14.40
N THR A 81 -10.77 -7.70 -13.98
CA THR A 81 -10.27 -6.44 -13.43
C THR A 81 -10.24 -6.56 -11.91
N LEU A 82 -9.07 -6.32 -11.33
CA LEU A 82 -8.89 -6.20 -9.90
C LEU A 82 -8.94 -4.74 -9.48
N THR A 83 -9.51 -4.48 -8.31
CA THR A 83 -9.61 -3.18 -7.66
C THR A 83 -8.90 -3.23 -6.31
N SER A 84 -8.28 -2.12 -5.93
CA SER A 84 -7.71 -1.89 -4.61
C SER A 84 -8.03 -0.46 -4.16
N TYR A 85 -8.49 -0.32 -2.92
CA TYR A 85 -8.69 0.97 -2.26
C TYR A 85 -7.42 1.36 -1.52
N THR A 86 -7.15 2.64 -1.34
CA THR A 86 -5.93 3.11 -0.68
C THR A 86 -6.28 3.95 0.54
N VAL A 87 -5.58 3.75 1.66
CA VAL A 87 -5.57 4.70 2.78
C VAL A 87 -4.37 5.61 2.66
N SER A 88 -4.58 6.92 2.76
CA SER A 88 -3.49 7.88 2.89
C SER A 88 -3.30 8.25 4.36
N VAL A 89 -2.12 7.99 4.91
CA VAL A 89 -1.74 8.37 6.28
C VAL A 89 -0.68 9.47 6.20
N GLY A 90 -1.08 10.68 6.55
CA GLY A 90 -0.23 11.85 6.61
C GLY A 90 0.40 12.00 7.99
N PHE A 91 1.69 12.32 8.05
CA PHE A 91 2.35 12.72 9.28
C PHE A 91 3.41 13.79 9.02
N LEU A 92 3.21 15.01 9.52
CA LEU A 92 4.10 16.16 9.38
C LEU A 92 4.48 16.50 7.93
N VAL A 93 5.51 15.90 7.36
CA VAL A 93 5.91 16.10 5.94
C VAL A 93 5.82 14.81 5.12
N PHE A 94 5.38 13.72 5.74
CA PHE A 94 5.29 12.40 5.14
C PHE A 94 3.85 12.09 4.79
N ASN A 95 3.70 11.37 3.69
CA ASN A 95 2.44 10.75 3.35
C ASN A 95 2.69 9.30 2.94
N ILE A 96 2.01 8.38 3.63
CA ILE A 96 2.14 6.95 3.41
C ILE A 96 0.84 6.44 2.81
N GLU A 97 0.91 5.96 1.58
CA GLU A 97 -0.20 5.25 0.94
C GLU A 97 -0.13 3.76 1.30
N ILE A 98 -1.23 3.25 1.85
CA ILE A 98 -1.40 1.83 2.21
C ILE A 98 -2.54 1.26 1.37
N PRO A 99 -2.25 0.45 0.34
CA PRO A 99 -3.29 -0.19 -0.46
C PRO A 99 -4.00 -1.31 0.33
N SER A 100 -5.27 -1.51 0.01
CA SER A 100 -6.06 -2.67 0.40
C SER A 100 -5.57 -3.91 -0.35
N GLY A 101 -6.09 -5.09 0.04
CA GLY A 101 -5.92 -6.26 -0.82
C GLY A 101 -6.66 -6.08 -2.14
N TYR A 102 -6.24 -6.82 -3.17
CA TYR A 102 -6.93 -6.88 -4.46
C TYR A 102 -8.26 -7.60 -4.34
N ARG A 103 -9.28 -7.10 -5.05
CA ARG A 103 -10.62 -7.70 -5.16
C ARG A 103 -11.16 -7.64 -6.59
N LEU A 104 -12.15 -8.45 -6.93
CA LEU A 104 -12.79 -8.41 -8.25
C LEU A 104 -13.68 -7.17 -8.42
N PHE A 105 -13.58 -6.51 -9.56
CA PHE A 105 -14.26 -5.24 -9.87
C PHE A 105 -15.80 -5.34 -10.06
N GLN A 106 -16.41 -6.51 -9.84
CA GLN A 106 -17.86 -6.70 -10.02
C GLN A 106 -18.66 -6.62 -8.71
N GLU A 107 -18.00 -6.75 -7.56
CA GLU A 107 -18.64 -6.49 -6.27
C GLU A 107 -18.67 -4.98 -6.04
N GLN A 108 -19.86 -4.38 -6.09
CA GLN A 108 -20.11 -2.99 -5.71
C GLN A 108 -19.91 -2.82 -4.21
N ASP A 109 -18.65 -2.79 -3.79
CA ASP A 109 -18.26 -2.77 -2.39
C ASP A 109 -18.18 -1.32 -1.87
N TYR A 110 -19.33 -0.64 -1.88
CA TYR A 110 -19.48 0.75 -1.45
C TYR A 110 -19.04 0.95 0.01
N GLY A 111 -19.24 -0.06 0.86
CA GLY A 111 -18.86 -0.04 2.27
C GLY A 111 -17.35 0.11 2.46
N GLU A 112 -16.55 -0.61 1.67
CA GLU A 112 -15.10 -0.53 1.77
C GLU A 112 -14.55 0.77 1.20
N SER A 113 -15.05 1.21 0.04
CA SER A 113 -14.70 2.52 -0.51
C SER A 113 -14.96 3.63 0.53
N PHE A 114 -16.11 3.59 1.20
CA PHE A 114 -16.45 4.54 2.25
C PHE A 114 -15.50 4.44 3.44
N LEU A 115 -15.24 3.22 3.95
CA LEU A 115 -14.34 3.00 5.09
C LEU A 115 -12.92 3.52 4.81
N TYR A 116 -12.35 3.18 3.66
CA TYR A 116 -11.01 3.61 3.27
C TYR A 116 -10.95 5.13 3.04
N SER A 117 -12.01 5.72 2.50
CA SER A 117 -12.13 7.18 2.34
C SER A 117 -12.23 7.89 3.69
N LEU A 118 -13.03 7.36 4.62
CA LEU A 118 -13.18 7.89 5.97
C LEU A 118 -11.86 7.82 6.74
N LEU A 119 -11.15 6.69 6.68
CA LEU A 119 -9.83 6.54 7.28
C LEU A 119 -8.82 7.50 6.66
N THR A 120 -8.88 7.70 5.34
CA THR A 120 -8.02 8.67 4.65
C THR A 120 -8.30 10.10 5.09
N LEU A 121 -9.57 10.49 5.25
CA LEU A 121 -9.92 11.81 5.78
C LEU A 121 -9.38 12.01 7.21
N ALA A 122 -9.53 10.98 8.06
CA ALA A 122 -9.10 11.04 9.46
C ALA A 122 -7.57 11.07 9.62
N THR A 123 -6.83 10.40 8.73
CA THR A 123 -5.38 10.16 8.91
C THR A 123 -4.51 10.88 7.89
N GLY A 124 -5.03 11.27 6.74
CA GLY A 124 -4.28 11.90 5.65
C GLY A 124 -4.01 13.38 5.86
N TRP A 125 -4.83 14.07 6.67
CA TRP A 125 -4.79 15.53 6.81
C TRP A 125 -3.58 16.06 7.59
N TRP A 126 -2.88 15.20 8.33
CA TRP A 126 -1.86 15.60 9.30
C TRP A 126 -0.46 15.83 8.71
N SER A 127 -0.34 15.92 7.38
CA SER A 127 0.91 16.32 6.72
C SER A 127 0.76 17.61 5.91
N LEU A 128 1.87 18.27 5.64
CA LEU A 128 1.96 19.52 4.90
C LEU A 128 1.32 19.41 3.51
N ASN A 129 1.57 18.29 2.81
CA ASN A 129 0.93 17.95 1.53
C ASN A 129 -0.29 17.03 1.69
N GLY A 130 -0.70 16.79 2.94
CA GLY A 130 -1.72 15.84 3.34
C GLY A 130 -3.10 16.13 2.73
N PRO A 131 -3.61 17.37 2.76
CA PRO A 131 -4.91 17.69 2.17
C PRO A 131 -5.00 17.33 0.69
N TRP A 132 -3.96 17.62 -0.10
CA TRP A 132 -3.93 17.28 -1.53
C TRP A 132 -4.01 15.77 -1.76
N HIS A 133 -3.16 15.01 -1.09
CA HIS A 133 -3.17 13.54 -1.22
C HIS A 133 -4.46 12.93 -0.69
N THR A 134 -5.00 13.45 0.41
CA THR A 134 -6.27 13.00 0.99
C THR A 134 -7.41 13.16 0.00
N ILE A 135 -7.54 14.34 -0.60
CA ILE A 135 -8.56 14.62 -1.62
C ILE A 135 -8.37 13.69 -2.82
N HIS A 136 -7.13 13.56 -3.31
CA HIS A 136 -6.84 12.67 -4.43
C HIS A 136 -7.23 11.22 -4.13
N THR A 137 -6.84 10.68 -2.97
CA THR A 137 -7.14 9.30 -2.57
C THR A 137 -8.63 9.07 -2.33
N VAL A 138 -9.34 10.03 -1.72
CA VAL A 138 -10.81 9.94 -1.55
C VAL A 138 -11.51 9.94 -2.91
N LEU A 139 -11.09 10.81 -3.83
CA LEU A 139 -11.63 10.83 -5.19
C LEU A 139 -11.35 9.51 -5.91
N GLU A 140 -10.14 8.98 -5.80
CA GLU A 140 -9.75 7.69 -6.38
C GLU A 140 -10.59 6.54 -5.82
N ASN A 141 -10.74 6.45 -4.48
CA ASN A 141 -11.57 5.44 -3.84
C ASN A 141 -13.04 5.56 -4.25
N SER A 142 -13.60 6.78 -4.24
CA SER A 142 -14.99 7.04 -4.64
C SER A 142 -15.30 6.65 -6.09
N ARG A 143 -14.28 6.66 -6.96
CA ARG A 143 -14.37 6.20 -8.36
C ARG A 143 -14.21 4.68 -8.49
N GLY A 144 -14.21 3.93 -7.40
CA GLY A 144 -14.05 2.47 -7.37
C GLY A 144 -12.61 2.00 -7.23
N GLY A 145 -11.71 2.86 -6.73
CA GLY A 145 -10.33 2.52 -6.39
C GLY A 145 -9.38 2.39 -7.58
N ARG A 146 -8.15 1.96 -7.27
CA ARG A 146 -7.10 1.64 -8.26
C ARG A 146 -7.45 0.35 -8.95
N ARG A 147 -7.62 0.40 -10.28
CA ARG A 147 -7.98 -0.75 -11.11
C ARG A 147 -6.77 -1.26 -11.88
N GLY A 148 -6.62 -2.57 -11.95
CA GLY A 148 -5.60 -3.23 -12.77
C GLY A 148 -6.13 -4.57 -13.26
N SER A 149 -5.95 -4.86 -14.54
CA SER A 149 -6.29 -6.19 -15.06
C SER A 149 -5.29 -7.24 -14.59
N VAL A 150 -5.74 -8.48 -14.45
CA VAL A 150 -4.87 -9.62 -14.16
C VAL A 150 -3.75 -9.72 -15.20
N ALA A 151 -4.07 -9.48 -16.48
CA ALA A 151 -3.08 -9.37 -17.56
C ALA A 151 -1.99 -8.33 -17.26
N MET A 152 -2.36 -7.12 -16.81
CA MET A 152 -1.39 -6.06 -16.48
C MET A 152 -0.53 -6.41 -15.26
N LEU A 153 -1.08 -7.13 -14.28
CA LEU A 153 -0.35 -7.55 -13.08
C LEU A 153 0.67 -8.66 -13.38
N ILE A 154 0.38 -9.53 -14.36
CA ILE A 154 1.28 -10.62 -14.77
C ILE A 154 2.34 -10.14 -15.76
N ASP A 155 1.95 -9.35 -16.77
CA ASP A 155 2.79 -8.99 -17.91
C ASP A 155 3.27 -7.53 -17.91
N GLY A 156 2.82 -6.70 -16.96
CA GLY A 156 3.14 -5.28 -16.91
C GLY A 156 4.58 -4.97 -16.48
N PRO A 157 5.10 -3.80 -16.89
CA PRO A 157 6.50 -3.41 -16.70
C PRO A 157 6.92 -3.20 -15.24
N ARG A 158 5.97 -2.95 -14.32
CA ARG A 158 6.26 -2.62 -12.91
C ARG A 158 6.90 -3.74 -12.07
N PHE A 159 6.95 -4.98 -12.57
CA PHE A 159 7.48 -6.12 -11.81
C PHE A 159 8.80 -6.70 -12.34
N ARG A 160 9.35 -6.12 -13.41
CA ARG A 160 10.62 -6.60 -14.00
C ARG A 160 11.85 -6.10 -13.23
N GLU A 161 11.70 -5.10 -12.36
CA GLU A 161 12.82 -4.41 -11.69
C GLU A 161 13.13 -4.89 -10.27
N THR A 162 12.29 -5.71 -9.64
CA THR A 162 12.54 -6.18 -8.25
C THR A 162 13.10 -7.59 -8.15
N ASN A 163 13.48 -8.22 -9.26
CA ASN A 163 14.15 -9.53 -9.25
C ASN A 163 15.63 -9.36 -9.65
N PRO A 164 16.56 -9.23 -8.69
CA PRO A 164 18.00 -9.10 -9.00
C PRO A 164 18.57 -10.32 -9.72
N ALA A 165 17.83 -11.43 -9.80
CA ALA A 165 18.22 -12.64 -10.52
C ALA A 165 18.16 -12.52 -12.05
N THR A 166 17.55 -11.47 -12.63
CA THR A 166 17.40 -11.36 -14.09
C THR A 166 18.34 -10.35 -14.74
N THR A 167 19.13 -9.61 -13.95
CA THR A 167 20.13 -8.65 -14.45
C THR A 167 21.51 -9.30 -14.71
N ALA A 168 21.68 -10.60 -14.44
CA ALA A 168 22.95 -11.31 -14.60
C ALA A 168 23.04 -12.18 -15.88
N SER A 169 22.19 -11.96 -16.88
CA SER A 169 22.21 -12.71 -18.15
C SER A 169 22.29 -11.80 -19.38
N LYS A 170 22.91 -10.63 -19.22
CA LYS A 170 23.36 -9.78 -20.33
C LYS A 170 24.70 -9.14 -20.01
N THR A 171 25.72 -9.98 -19.94
CA THR A 171 27.13 -9.64 -20.18
C THR A 171 27.76 -10.84 -20.84
#